data_AF-A0A7V9P1A6-F1
#
_entry.id   AF-A0A7V9P1A6-F1
#
_cell.length_a   1.000
_cell.length_b   1.000
_cell.length_c   1.000
_cell.angle_alpha   90.00
_cell.angle_beta   90.00
_cell.angle_gamma   90.00
#
_symmetry.space_group_name_H-M   'P 1'
#
loop_
_entity.id
_entity.type
_entity.pdbx_description
1 polymer ?
#
loop_
_entity_poly.entity_id
_entity_poly.type
_entity_poly.pdbx_seq_one_letter_code
_entity_poly.pdbx_strand_id
1 'polypeptide(L)'
;MKYILSFCLLICIGAIQAQQSKNYKKHPYWIEMIKDPNVNYFEAINAYDQFWKNKHKPLEEDELIGQTKGEASKEEKMESRKEMREKKKEKELYKKYGLECKKFEHWKMTVKPYVQVDGHILSKEEQLKMWEQK
;
A
#
# COMPACT_ATOMS: atom_id res chain seq x y z
N MET A 1 -8.09 -33.92 50.14
CA MET A 1 -7.22 -33.08 49.28
C MET A 1 -7.00 -33.76 47.93
N LYS A 2 -8.04 -33.88 47.11
CA LYS A 2 -7.99 -34.30 45.70
C LYS A 2 -9.07 -33.45 45.01
N TYR A 3 -8.84 -33.04 43.77
CA TYR A 3 -9.71 -32.15 42.97
C TYR A 3 -9.53 -30.63 43.14
N ILE A 4 -8.31 -30.12 42.95
CA ILE A 4 -8.10 -28.73 42.47
C ILE A 4 -6.94 -28.75 41.46
N LEU A 5 -7.12 -29.43 40.32
CA LEU A 5 -6.07 -29.47 39.28
C LEU A 5 -6.64 -29.83 37.90
N SER A 6 -7.87 -29.39 37.58
CA SER A 6 -8.49 -29.73 36.30
C SER A 6 -9.41 -28.64 35.75
N PHE A 7 -8.93 -27.38 35.68
CA PHE A 7 -9.69 -26.32 35.00
C PHE A 7 -8.84 -25.20 34.34
N CYS A 8 -7.63 -25.51 33.87
CA CYS A 8 -6.77 -24.52 33.18
C CYS A 8 -6.19 -25.03 31.86
N LEU A 9 -6.95 -25.79 31.05
CA LEU A 9 -6.44 -26.31 29.78
C LEU A 9 -7.40 -26.18 28.59
N LEU A 10 -8.23 -25.13 28.53
CA LEU A 10 -9.20 -24.96 27.44
C LEU A 10 -9.38 -23.50 26.96
N ILE A 11 -8.33 -22.66 27.01
CA ILE A 11 -8.37 -21.33 26.39
C ILE A 11 -7.05 -21.03 25.71
N CYS A 12 -6.69 -21.78 24.67
CA CYS A 12 -5.59 -21.43 23.75
C CYS A 12 -5.83 -21.99 22.34
N ILE A 13 -7.08 -22.14 21.90
CA ILE A 13 -7.36 -22.26 20.46
C ILE A 13 -7.46 -20.84 19.91
N GLY A 14 -6.35 -20.10 19.99
CA GLY A 14 -6.19 -18.90 19.21
C GLY A 14 -6.18 -19.33 17.75
N ALA A 15 -7.15 -18.86 16.98
CA ALA A 15 -7.20 -19.09 15.55
C ALA A 15 -5.90 -18.56 14.92
N ILE A 16 -4.94 -19.45 14.68
CA ILE A 16 -3.82 -19.18 13.79
C ILE A 16 -4.45 -19.16 12.40
N GLN A 17 -5.01 -18.02 12.00
CA GLN A 17 -5.30 -17.78 10.60
C GLN A 17 -3.97 -17.88 9.88
N ALA A 18 -3.77 -18.98 9.16
CA ALA A 18 -2.65 -19.18 8.28
C ALA A 18 -2.64 -18.02 7.28
N GLN A 19 -1.82 -17.01 7.56
CA GLN A 19 -1.64 -15.85 6.71
C GLN A 19 -0.92 -16.37 5.46
N GLN A 20 -1.69 -16.74 4.43
CA GLN A 20 -1.13 -17.06 3.12
C GLN A 20 -0.21 -15.90 2.76
N SER A 21 1.09 -16.18 2.60
CA SER A 21 2.10 -15.14 2.42
C SER A 21 1.85 -14.46 1.06
N LYS A 22 1.03 -13.40 1.04
CA LYS A 22 0.77 -12.61 -0.17
C LYS A 22 2.10 -12.06 -0.68
N ASN A 23 2.40 -12.29 -1.96
CA ASN A 23 3.63 -11.82 -2.56
C ASN A 23 3.49 -10.38 -3.05
N TYR A 24 3.66 -9.42 -2.14
CA TYR A 24 3.52 -7.98 -2.41
C TYR A 24 4.55 -7.43 -3.42
N LYS A 25 5.66 -8.13 -3.65
CA LYS A 25 6.70 -7.69 -4.60
C LYS A 25 6.29 -7.87 -6.05
N LYS A 26 5.48 -8.90 -6.35
CA LYS A 26 5.13 -9.28 -7.72
C LYS A 26 3.76 -8.81 -8.14
N HIS A 27 2.80 -8.79 -7.22
CA HIS A 27 1.41 -8.46 -7.51
C HIS A 27 0.98 -7.20 -6.76
N PRO A 28 0.33 -6.23 -7.44
CA PRO A 28 -0.06 -4.96 -6.84
C PRO A 28 -1.34 -5.08 -6.01
N TYR A 29 -1.32 -5.89 -4.95
CA TYR A 29 -2.47 -6.12 -4.07
C TYR A 29 -3.00 -4.84 -3.41
N TRP A 30 -2.13 -3.83 -3.25
CA TRP A 30 -2.50 -2.52 -2.73
C TRP A 30 -3.63 -1.85 -3.53
N ILE A 31 -3.81 -2.17 -4.81
CA ILE A 31 -4.90 -1.65 -5.67
C ILE A 31 -6.26 -2.20 -5.25
N GLU A 32 -6.31 -3.48 -4.87
CA GLU A 32 -7.53 -4.15 -4.42
C GLU A 32 -7.82 -3.82 -2.96
N MET A 33 -6.77 -3.77 -2.14
CA MET A 33 -6.82 -3.43 -0.72
C MET A 33 -7.51 -2.10 -0.45
N ILE A 34 -7.22 -1.03 -1.21
CA ILE A 34 -7.88 0.27 -0.99
C ILE A 34 -9.38 0.28 -1.33
N LYS A 35 -9.89 -0.74 -2.01
CA LYS A 35 -11.33 -0.91 -2.31
C LYS A 35 -12.05 -1.70 -1.22
N ASP A 36 -11.31 -2.43 -0.39
CA ASP A 36 -11.86 -3.23 0.69
C ASP A 36 -12.14 -2.32 1.90
N PRO A 37 -13.40 -2.23 2.38
CA PRO A 37 -13.74 -1.41 3.54
C PRO A 37 -13.11 -1.91 4.85
N ASN A 38 -12.70 -3.18 4.92
CA ASN A 38 -12.13 -3.80 6.13
C ASN A 38 -10.61 -3.95 6.05
N VAL A 39 -9.97 -3.28 5.08
CA VAL A 39 -8.52 -3.37 4.91
C VAL A 39 -7.79 -2.81 6.14
N ASN A 40 -6.78 -3.54 6.60
CA ASN A 40 -5.87 -2.99 7.60
C ASN A 40 -4.93 -1.97 6.94
N TYR A 41 -4.87 -0.76 7.51
CA TYR A 41 -4.07 0.34 6.99
C TYR A 41 -2.59 -0.04 6.84
N PHE A 42 -2.00 -0.66 7.86
CA PHE A 42 -0.58 -1.02 7.83
C PHE A 42 -0.27 -2.13 6.82
N GLU A 43 -1.19 -3.08 6.62
CA GLU A 43 -1.04 -4.11 5.59
C GLU A 43 -1.02 -3.47 4.19
N ALA A 44 -1.94 -2.53 3.92
CA ALA A 44 -2.00 -1.83 2.64
C ALA A 44 -0.74 -0.99 2.36
N ILE A 45 -0.23 -0.26 3.37
CA ILE A 45 1.04 0.49 3.27
C ILE A 45 2.20 -0.47 2.97
N ASN A 46 2.33 -1.56 3.72
CA ASN A 46 3.38 -2.54 3.49
C ASN A 46 3.28 -3.18 2.10
N ALA A 47 2.08 -3.48 1.61
CA ALA A 47 1.88 -4.03 0.27
C ALA A 47 2.32 -3.05 -0.83
N TYR A 48 2.02 -1.77 -0.66
CA TYR A 48 2.44 -0.71 -1.57
C TYR A 48 3.96 -0.50 -1.54
N ASP A 49 4.55 -0.37 -0.35
CA ASP A 49 5.99 -0.15 -0.18
C ASP A 49 6.81 -1.34 -0.71
N GLN A 50 6.36 -2.58 -0.47
CA GLN A 50 7.06 -3.77 -1.00
C GLN A 50 6.97 -3.89 -2.53
N PHE A 51 5.87 -3.47 -3.14
CA PHE A 51 5.74 -3.47 -4.60
C PHE A 51 6.72 -2.48 -5.24
N TRP A 52 6.90 -1.31 -4.62
CA TRP A 52 7.76 -0.23 -5.13
C TRP A 52 9.20 -0.27 -4.62
N LYS A 53 9.56 -1.09 -3.61
CA LYS A 53 10.91 -1.12 -3.00
C LYS A 53 12.08 -1.20 -3.99
N ASN A 54 11.90 -1.90 -5.11
CA ASN A 54 12.92 -2.09 -6.15
C ASN A 54 12.52 -1.42 -7.49
N LYS A 55 11.65 -0.41 -7.46
CA LYS A 55 11.12 0.30 -8.63
C LYS A 55 11.09 1.80 -8.32
N HIS A 56 11.30 2.65 -9.32
CA HIS A 56 11.00 4.06 -9.16
C HIS A 56 9.48 4.24 -9.08
N LYS A 57 9.02 4.87 -7.99
CA LYS A 57 7.62 5.22 -7.82
C LYS A 57 7.27 6.33 -8.81
N PRO A 58 6.08 6.29 -9.46
CA PRO A 58 5.54 7.44 -10.17
C PRO A 58 5.57 8.70 -9.29
N LEU A 59 6.43 9.67 -9.64
CA LEU A 59 6.41 11.01 -9.03
C LEU A 59 5.20 11.78 -9.57
N GLU A 60 4.73 12.78 -8.82
CA GLU A 60 3.58 13.60 -9.22
C GLU A 60 3.80 14.23 -10.60
N GLU A 61 2.72 14.40 -11.37
CA GLU A 61 2.74 14.80 -12.78
C GLU A 61 3.56 16.07 -13.06
N ASP A 62 3.73 16.93 -12.05
CA ASP A 62 4.46 18.19 -12.14
C ASP A 62 5.97 18.00 -12.45
N GLU A 63 6.56 16.84 -12.15
CA GLU A 63 7.95 16.54 -12.54
C GLU A 63 8.11 16.08 -14.00
N LEU A 64 7.02 15.65 -14.66
CA LEU A 64 7.05 15.14 -16.04
C LEU A 64 6.80 16.24 -17.09
N ILE A 65 6.16 17.34 -16.71
CA ILE A 65 5.81 18.44 -17.63
C ILE A 65 7.05 19.22 -18.10
N GLY A 66 8.18 19.13 -17.38
CA GLY A 66 9.44 19.79 -17.74
C GLY A 66 10.28 19.12 -18.83
N GLN A 67 9.99 17.87 -19.24
CA GLN A 67 10.87 17.11 -20.16
C GLN A 67 10.41 17.04 -21.62
N THR A 68 9.23 17.58 -21.96
CA THR A 68 8.77 17.52 -23.36
C THR A 68 8.28 18.86 -23.84
N LYS A 69 9.20 19.63 -24.45
CA LYS A 69 9.09 20.19 -25.81
C LYS A 69 10.27 21.14 -26.06
N GLY A 70 11.41 20.62 -26.54
CA GLY A 70 12.43 21.52 -27.09
C GLY A 70 13.80 20.90 -27.32
N GLU A 71 14.37 20.25 -26.32
CA GLU A 71 15.80 19.91 -26.37
C GLU A 71 16.02 18.51 -25.80
N ALA A 72 16.23 17.54 -26.67
CA ALA A 72 16.91 16.31 -26.28
C ALA A 72 18.30 16.73 -25.78
N SER A 73 18.48 16.78 -24.46
CA SER A 73 19.75 17.20 -23.87
C SER A 73 20.85 16.27 -24.35
N LYS A 74 22.09 16.78 -24.43
CA LYS A 74 23.25 15.96 -24.84
C LYS A 74 23.41 14.70 -23.99
N GLU A 75 22.86 14.66 -22.77
CA GLU A 75 22.85 13.46 -21.91
C GLU A 75 22.02 12.31 -22.50
N GLU A 76 20.88 12.57 -23.16
CA GLU A 76 20.03 11.51 -23.74
C GLU A 76 20.73 10.78 -24.90
N LYS A 77 21.72 11.42 -25.54
CA LYS A 77 22.56 10.83 -26.60
C LYS A 77 23.71 9.98 -26.09
N MET A 78 24.10 10.12 -24.81
CA MET A 78 25.17 9.35 -24.17
C MET A 78 24.65 8.15 -23.35
N GLU A 79 23.34 7.98 -23.27
CA GLU A 79 22.73 6.89 -22.51
C GLU A 79 23.05 5.52 -23.09
N SER A 80 23.45 4.61 -22.22
CA SER A 80 23.68 3.22 -22.60
C SER A 80 22.35 2.58 -23.03
N ARG A 81 22.43 1.61 -23.94
CA ARG A 81 21.25 0.80 -24.35
C ARG A 81 20.54 0.16 -23.15
N LYS A 82 21.23 -0.04 -22.03
CA LYS A 82 20.69 -0.60 -20.79
C LYS A 82 19.81 0.43 -20.07
N GLU A 83 20.30 1.65 -19.88
CA GLU A 83 19.56 2.74 -19.23
C GLU A 83 18.30 3.10 -20.02
N MET A 84 18.40 3.17 -21.35
CA MET A 84 17.24 3.44 -22.21
C MET A 84 16.15 2.36 -22.04
N ARG A 85 16.54 1.09 -21.89
CA ARG A 85 15.60 -0.02 -21.62
C ARG A 85 14.96 0.09 -20.24
N GLU A 86 15.72 0.52 -19.24
CA GLU A 86 15.22 0.70 -17.87
C GLU A 86 14.25 1.87 -17.79
N LYS A 87 14.59 3.04 -18.36
CA LYS A 87 13.67 4.19 -18.49
C LYS A 87 12.38 3.84 -19.23
N LYS A 88 12.45 3.03 -20.29
CA LYS A 88 11.26 2.58 -21.00
C LYS A 88 10.36 1.72 -20.12
N LYS A 89 10.93 0.76 -19.37
CA LYS A 89 10.18 -0.07 -18.42
C LYS A 89 9.55 0.77 -17.31
N GLU A 90 10.25 1.79 -16.83
CA GLU A 90 9.73 2.73 -15.84
C GLU A 90 8.56 3.54 -16.38
N LYS A 91 8.68 4.11 -17.59
CA LYS A 91 7.58 4.80 -18.27
C LYS A 91 6.37 3.90 -18.49
N GLU A 92 6.58 2.61 -18.80
CA GLU A 92 5.50 1.62 -18.93
C GLU A 92 4.82 1.33 -17.58
N LEU A 93 5.59 1.20 -16.50
CA LEU A 93 5.04 1.05 -15.15
C LEU A 93 4.26 2.29 -14.70
N TYR A 94 4.77 3.48 -15.01
CA TYR A 94 4.08 4.76 -14.77
C TYR A 94 2.72 4.79 -15.49
N LYS A 95 2.71 4.50 -16.79
CA LYS A 95 1.46 4.46 -17.58
C LYS A 95 0.46 3.44 -17.04
N LYS A 96 0.96 2.32 -16.50
CA LYS A 96 0.12 1.23 -16.01
C LYS A 96 -0.47 1.47 -14.62
N TYR A 97 0.27 2.13 -13.72
CA TYR A 97 -0.09 2.24 -12.31
C TYR A 97 -0.15 3.68 -11.77
N GLY A 98 0.11 4.69 -12.59
CA GLY A 98 0.20 6.09 -12.13
C GLY A 98 -1.10 6.59 -11.51
N LEU A 99 -2.25 6.29 -12.15
CA LEU A 99 -3.56 6.66 -11.62
C LEU A 99 -3.86 5.94 -10.30
N GLU A 100 -3.51 4.66 -10.21
CA GLU A 100 -3.70 3.86 -9.01
C GLU A 100 -2.81 4.38 -7.86
N CYS A 101 -1.57 4.77 -8.14
CA CYS A 101 -0.69 5.37 -7.13
C CYS A 101 -1.30 6.66 -6.58
N LYS A 102 -1.84 7.52 -7.45
CA LYS A 102 -2.56 8.73 -7.02
C LYS A 102 -3.76 8.40 -6.13
N LYS A 103 -4.57 7.40 -6.51
CA LYS A 103 -5.70 6.93 -5.70
C LYS A 103 -5.23 6.42 -4.34
N PHE A 104 -4.12 5.68 -4.30
CA PHE A 104 -3.56 5.15 -3.07
C PHE A 104 -3.04 6.26 -2.14
N GLU A 105 -2.27 7.21 -2.66
CA GLU A 105 -1.76 8.33 -1.84
C GLU A 105 -2.92 9.21 -1.34
N HIS A 106 -3.94 9.46 -2.16
CA HIS A 106 -5.15 10.15 -1.73
C HIS A 106 -5.91 9.36 -0.64
N TRP A 107 -6.14 8.06 -0.85
CA TRP A 107 -6.77 7.19 0.14
C TRP A 107 -6.01 7.22 1.46
N LYS A 108 -4.68 7.06 1.41
CA LYS A 108 -3.78 7.09 2.57
C LYS A 108 -3.96 8.38 3.37
N MET A 109 -3.98 9.53 2.72
CA MET A 109 -4.18 10.82 3.38
C MET A 109 -5.57 10.95 4.00
N THR A 110 -6.61 10.48 3.30
CA THR A 110 -8.01 10.57 3.73
C THR A 110 -8.31 9.65 4.91
N VAL A 111 -7.78 8.42 4.94
CA VAL A 111 -8.07 7.47 6.02
C VAL A 111 -7.19 7.65 7.25
N LYS A 112 -5.97 8.20 7.09
CA LYS A 112 -4.97 8.35 8.16
C LYS A 112 -5.50 8.94 9.47
N PRO A 113 -6.38 9.96 9.48
CA PRO A 113 -6.94 10.50 10.74
C PRO A 113 -7.80 9.50 11.51
N TYR A 114 -8.33 8.48 10.84
CA TYR A 114 -9.27 7.49 11.37
C TYR A 114 -8.62 6.13 11.68
N VAL A 115 -7.30 6.03 11.48
CA VAL A 115 -6.54 4.80 11.73
C VAL A 115 -6.30 4.63 13.23
N GLN A 116 -6.64 3.45 13.74
CA GLN A 116 -6.39 3.03 15.11
C GLN A 116 -4.96 2.49 15.29
N VAL A 117 -4.55 2.26 16.53
CA VAL A 117 -3.19 1.77 16.87
C VAL A 117 -2.87 0.39 16.29
N ASP A 118 -3.88 -0.43 16.04
CA ASP A 118 -3.79 -1.76 15.44
C ASP A 118 -3.87 -1.74 13.89
N GLY A 119 -4.10 -0.57 13.30
CA GLY A 119 -4.25 -0.38 11.87
C GLY A 119 -5.68 -0.55 11.36
N HIS A 120 -6.66 -0.79 12.23
CA HIS A 120 -8.07 -0.73 11.87
C HIS A 120 -8.45 0.68 11.43
N ILE A 121 -9.25 0.80 10.37
CA ILE A 121 -9.74 2.08 9.87
C ILE A 121 -11.18 2.23 10.32
N LEU A 122 -11.47 3.26 11.11
CA LEU A 122 -12.84 3.48 11.57
C LEU A 122 -13.77 3.76 10.39
N SER A 123 -14.83 2.97 10.29
CA SER A 123 -15.95 3.20 9.41
C SER A 123 -16.72 4.46 9.80
N LYS A 124 -17.54 4.99 8.87
CA LYS A 124 -18.38 6.16 9.15
C LYS A 124 -19.35 5.93 10.32
N GLU A 125 -19.86 4.71 10.46
CA GLU A 125 -20.77 4.35 11.55
C GLU A 125 -20.05 4.35 12.90
N GLU A 126 -18.83 3.80 12.96
CA GLU A 126 -18.00 3.84 14.18
C GLU A 126 -17.63 5.28 14.54
N GLN A 127 -17.31 6.12 13.54
CA GLN A 127 -17.02 7.54 13.75
C GLN A 127 -18.24 8.28 14.32
N LEU A 128 -19.45 8.03 13.81
CA LEU A 128 -20.68 8.62 14.33
C LEU A 128 -20.95 8.19 15.77
N LYS A 129 -20.80 6.90 16.09
CA LYS A 129 -20.98 6.40 17.46
C LYS A 129 -20.01 7.05 18.45
N MET A 130 -18.75 7.24 18.07
CA MET A 130 -17.78 7.95 18.92
C MET A 130 -18.15 9.42 19.14
N TRP A 131 -18.84 10.04 18.17
CA TRP A 131 -19.29 11.42 18.29
C TRP A 131 -20.53 11.54 19.18
N GLU A 132 -21.50 10.63 19.06
CA GLU A 132 -22.71 10.58 19.90
C GLU A 132 -22.42 10.27 21.37
N GLN A 133 -21.32 9.58 21.66
CA GLN A 133 -20.90 9.23 23.02
C GLN A 133 -20.06 10.32 23.71
N LYS A 134 -19.77 11.44 23.04
CA LYS A 134 -19.09 12.61 23.62
C LYS A 134 -20.08 13.64 24.14
#